data_AF-W9W1F6-F1
#
_entry.id   AF-W9W1F6-F1
#
_cell.length_a   1.000
_cell.length_b   1.000
_cell.length_c   1.000
_cell.angle_alpha   90.00
_cell.angle_beta   90.00
_cell.angle_gamma   90.00
#
_symmetry.space_group_name_H-M   'P 1'
#
loop_
_entity.id
_entity.type
_entity.pdbx_description
1 polymer ?
#
loop_
_entity_poly.entity_id
_entity_poly.type
_entity_poly.pdbx_seq_one_letter_code
_entity_poly.pdbx_strand_id
1 'polypeptide(L)'
;MKYHILFGLLSAELGLLATLHLQSAPSAERLQSELADKRALVSKLGLTDLALWTEARYTRHPSQADRFAAFQDFPSSIEHFPAGSIIAPPEPLRMPVEAGSAPSRHRAP
;
A
#
# COMPACT_ATOMS: atom_id res chain seq x y z
N MET A 1 -0.33 39.25 -17.29
CA MET A 1 -1.50 38.42 -17.68
C MET A 1 -1.24 36.92 -17.57
N LYS A 2 -0.19 36.35 -18.20
CA LYS A 2 0.12 34.90 -18.14
C LYS A 2 0.26 34.31 -16.72
N TYR A 3 0.90 35.02 -15.79
CA TYR A 3 1.13 34.51 -14.43
C TYR A 3 -0.15 34.39 -13.60
N HIS A 4 -1.15 35.26 -13.78
CA HIS A 4 -2.40 35.16 -13.04
C HIS A 4 -3.20 33.90 -13.42
N ILE A 5 -3.10 33.46 -14.68
CA ILE A 5 -3.71 32.21 -15.14
C ILE A 5 -3.04 31.01 -14.46
N LEU A 6 -1.69 30.98 -14.42
CA LEU A 6 -0.93 29.92 -13.75
C LEU A 6 -1.22 29.87 -12.23
N PHE A 7 -1.21 31.03 -11.55
CA PHE A 7 -1.55 31.12 -10.13
C PHE A 7 -2.98 30.68 -9.85
N GLY A 8 -3.93 31.04 -10.71
CA GLY A 8 -5.31 30.58 -10.59
C GLY A 8 -5.44 29.06 -10.72
N LEU A 9 -4.73 28.47 -11.68
CA LEU A 9 -4.76 27.02 -11.93
C LEU A 9 -4.11 26.22 -10.80
N LEU A 10 -2.95 26.67 -10.29
CA LEU A 10 -2.30 26.10 -9.10
C LEU A 10 -3.20 26.19 -7.86
N SER A 11 -3.87 27.32 -7.65
CA SER A 11 -4.77 27.50 -6.50
C SER A 11 -5.99 26.58 -6.61
N ALA A 12 -6.52 26.39 -7.83
CA ALA A 12 -7.61 25.47 -8.08
C ALA A 12 -7.20 24.01 -7.85
N GLU A 13 -6.02 23.60 -8.31
CA GLU A 13 -5.47 22.26 -8.08
C GLU A 13 -5.24 21.98 -6.59
N LEU A 14 -4.66 22.95 -5.86
CA LEU A 14 -4.45 22.83 -4.42
C LEU A 14 -5.78 22.73 -3.66
N GLY A 15 -6.78 23.51 -4.08
CA GLY A 15 -8.14 23.44 -3.53
C GLY A 15 -8.79 22.09 -3.79
N LEU A 16 -8.67 21.55 -5.00
CA LEU A 16 -9.16 20.23 -5.35
C LEU A 16 -8.51 19.15 -4.48
N LEU A 17 -7.18 19.13 -4.37
CA LEU A 17 -6.46 18.18 -3.52
C LEU A 17 -6.88 18.30 -2.06
N ALA A 18 -7.03 19.52 -1.53
CA ALA A 18 -7.49 19.73 -0.15
C ALA A 18 -8.88 19.12 0.09
N THR A 19 -9.82 19.30 -0.84
CA THR A 19 -11.17 18.71 -0.72
C THR A 19 -11.15 17.17 -0.79
N LEU A 20 -10.33 16.59 -1.68
CA LEU A 20 -10.10 15.15 -1.76
C LEU A 20 -9.54 14.59 -0.44
N HIS A 21 -8.54 15.27 0.14
CA HIS A 21 -7.95 14.84 1.41
C HIS A 21 -8.95 14.88 2.56
N LEU A 22 -9.75 15.94 2.68
CA LEU A 22 -10.78 16.07 3.71
C LEU A 22 -11.86 14.99 3.60
N GLN A 23 -12.22 14.61 2.36
CA GLN A 23 -13.17 13.52 2.11
C GLN A 23 -12.57 12.12 2.36
N SER A 24 -11.26 11.96 2.17
CA SER A 24 -10.58 10.67 2.33
C SER A 24 -10.37 10.26 3.79
N ALA A 25 -10.15 11.21 4.70
CA ALA A 25 -9.79 10.92 6.09
C ALA A 25 -10.86 10.10 6.86
N PRO A 26 -12.17 10.43 6.78
CA PRO A 26 -13.22 9.61 7.42
C PRO A 26 -13.36 8.22 6.77
N SER A 27 -13.04 8.13 5.47
CA SER A 27 -13.12 6.88 4.71
C SER A 27 -12.05 5.88 5.18
N ALA A 28 -10.90 6.36 5.64
CA ALA A 28 -9.81 5.52 6.15
C ALA A 28 -10.19 4.83 7.47
N GLU A 29 -10.80 5.53 8.43
CA GLU A 29 -11.25 4.93 9.70
C GLU A 29 -12.34 3.87 9.47
N ARG A 30 -13.30 4.18 8.59
CA ARG A 30 -14.36 3.23 8.22
C ARG A 30 -13.78 1.98 7.57
N LEU A 31 -12.82 2.15 6.67
CA LEU A 31 -12.12 1.06 6.01
C LEU A 31 -11.38 0.18 7.03
N GLN A 32 -10.73 0.76 8.03
CA GLN A 32 -10.03 0.00 9.07
C GLN A 32 -10.98 -0.89 9.90
N SER A 33 -12.16 -0.36 10.26
CA SER A 33 -13.19 -1.15 10.94
C SER A 33 -13.67 -2.31 10.07
N GLU A 34 -13.97 -2.06 8.79
CA GLU A 34 -14.37 -3.13 7.86
C GLU A 34 -13.27 -4.17 7.63
N LEU A 35 -12.00 -3.76 7.63
CA LEU A 35 -10.87 -4.67 7.47
C LEU A 35 -10.75 -5.62 8.66
N ALA A 36 -11.04 -5.18 9.88
CA ALA A 36 -11.03 -6.05 11.05
C ALA A 36 -12.09 -7.17 10.93
N ASP A 37 -13.31 -6.81 10.52
CA ASP A 37 -14.39 -7.78 10.31
C ASP A 37 -14.07 -8.77 9.18
N LYS A 38 -13.52 -8.26 8.08
CA LYS A 38 -13.08 -9.07 6.93
C LYS A 38 -11.96 -10.05 7.33
N ARG A 39 -10.99 -9.63 8.15
CA ARG A 39 -9.93 -10.52 8.67
C ARG A 39 -10.51 -11.63 9.56
N ALA A 40 -11.47 -11.31 10.41
CA ALA A 40 -12.14 -12.32 11.23
C ALA A 40 -12.88 -13.35 10.37
N LEU A 41 -13.50 -12.92 9.26
CA LEU A 41 -14.15 -13.81 8.31
C LEU A 41 -13.14 -14.72 7.57
N VAL A 42 -12.04 -14.15 7.07
CA VAL A 42 -10.93 -14.91 6.43
C VAL A 42 -10.41 -16.01 7.36
N SER A 43 -10.18 -15.68 8.63
CA SER A 43 -9.75 -16.63 9.65
C SER A 43 -10.77 -17.75 9.88
N LYS A 44 -12.07 -17.41 10.01
CA LYS A 44 -13.15 -18.39 10.19
C LYS A 44 -13.31 -19.34 9.01
N LEU A 45 -13.09 -18.86 7.80
CA LEU A 45 -13.22 -19.64 6.57
C LEU A 45 -11.94 -20.41 6.21
N GLY A 46 -10.84 -20.22 6.96
CA GLY A 46 -9.55 -20.82 6.64
C GLY A 46 -8.97 -20.31 5.32
N LEU A 47 -9.34 -19.09 4.91
CA LEU A 47 -8.77 -18.46 3.72
C LEU A 47 -7.36 -17.95 4.04
N THR A 48 -6.49 -17.99 3.04
CA THR A 48 -5.09 -17.57 3.20
C THR A 48 -4.95 -16.07 3.44
N ASP A 49 -5.83 -15.26 2.85
CA ASP A 49 -5.78 -13.80 2.96
C ASP A 49 -7.12 -13.14 2.56
N LEU A 50 -7.24 -11.84 2.79
CA LEU A 50 -8.32 -11.00 2.27
C LEU A 50 -8.05 -10.63 0.81
N ALA A 51 -8.89 -11.10 -0.11
CA ALA A 51 -8.84 -10.68 -1.51
C ALA A 51 -9.28 -9.21 -1.64
N LEU A 52 -8.34 -8.32 -1.97
CA LEU A 52 -8.64 -6.92 -2.27
C LEU A 52 -9.20 -6.74 -3.68
N TRP A 53 -8.94 -7.70 -4.57
CA TRP A 53 -9.42 -7.75 -5.95
C TRP A 53 -9.82 -9.17 -6.34
N THR A 54 -10.67 -9.31 -7.35
CA THR A 54 -11.21 -10.60 -7.81
C THR A 54 -10.30 -11.34 -8.82
N GLU A 55 -9.21 -10.70 -9.25
CA GLU A 55 -8.37 -11.20 -10.34
C GLU A 55 -7.25 -12.12 -9.93
N ALA A 56 -6.90 -13.03 -10.84
CA ALA A 56 -5.95 -14.10 -10.60
C ALA A 56 -4.47 -13.71 -10.75
N ARG A 57 -4.16 -12.66 -11.53
CA ARG A 57 -2.79 -12.42 -12.04
C ARG A 57 -1.93 -11.60 -11.09
N TYR A 58 -2.49 -10.53 -10.53
CA TYR A 58 -1.71 -9.54 -9.77
C TYR A 58 -1.82 -9.68 -8.25
N THR A 59 -2.97 -10.12 -7.69
CA THR A 59 -3.15 -10.14 -6.23
C THR A 59 -4.28 -11.08 -5.74
N ARG A 60 -4.17 -12.41 -5.88
CA ARG A 60 -4.96 -13.31 -5.01
C ARG A 60 -4.36 -13.48 -3.63
N HIS A 61 -3.04 -13.41 -3.55
CA HIS A 61 -2.25 -13.35 -2.33
C HIS A 61 -0.88 -12.81 -2.75
N PRO A 62 -0.35 -11.72 -2.18
CA PRO A 62 0.94 -11.18 -2.59
C PRO A 62 2.09 -12.21 -2.54
N SER A 63 1.98 -13.22 -1.66
CA SER A 63 2.92 -14.34 -1.58
C SER A 63 2.78 -15.37 -2.71
N GLN A 64 1.63 -15.40 -3.39
CA GLN A 64 1.28 -16.32 -4.49
C GLN A 64 1.07 -15.61 -5.82
N ALA A 65 1.36 -14.31 -5.90
CA ALA A 65 1.30 -13.56 -7.15
C ALA A 65 2.35 -14.12 -8.12
N ASP A 66 1.97 -14.23 -9.40
CA ASP A 66 2.91 -14.62 -10.44
C ASP A 66 3.97 -13.52 -10.60
N ARG A 67 5.24 -13.88 -10.41
CA ARG A 67 6.39 -12.95 -10.54
C ARG A 67 6.51 -12.36 -11.94
N PHE A 68 5.93 -13.02 -12.94
CA PHE A 68 5.95 -12.57 -14.33
C PHE A 68 4.69 -11.79 -14.73
N ALA A 69 3.72 -11.60 -13.82
CA ALA A 69 2.46 -10.93 -14.13
C ALA A 69 2.68 -9.58 -14.83
N ALA A 70 3.61 -8.76 -14.33
CA ALA A 70 3.95 -7.43 -14.89
C ALA A 70 4.48 -7.44 -16.34
N PHE A 71 4.77 -8.61 -16.91
CA PHE A 71 5.28 -8.76 -18.28
C PHE A 71 4.30 -9.51 -19.20
N GLN A 72 3.11 -9.87 -18.72
CA GLN A 72 2.13 -10.63 -19.52
C GLN A 72 1.33 -9.75 -20.48
N ASP A 73 1.34 -8.45 -20.26
CA ASP A 73 0.68 -7.47 -21.12
C ASP A 73 1.68 -6.75 -22.03
N PHE A 74 1.19 -6.24 -23.17
CA PHE A 74 2.04 -5.51 -24.12
C PHE A 74 2.52 -4.17 -23.52
N PRO A 75 3.71 -3.68 -23.90
CA PRO A 75 4.11 -2.32 -23.56
C PRO A 75 2.99 -1.34 -23.94
N SER A 76 2.57 -0.50 -22.99
CA SER A 76 1.48 0.49 -23.13
C SER A 76 0.04 -0.04 -23.29
N SER A 77 -0.22 -1.32 -23.07
CA SER A 77 -1.60 -1.81 -23.01
C SER A 77 -2.35 -1.19 -21.82
N ILE A 78 -3.61 -0.83 -22.04
CA ILE A 78 -4.50 -0.42 -20.95
C ILE A 78 -4.82 -1.65 -20.12
N GLU A 79 -4.42 -1.63 -18.86
CA GLU A 79 -4.75 -2.68 -17.93
C GLU A 79 -6.26 -2.62 -17.61
N HIS A 80 -6.94 -3.75 -17.82
CA HIS A 80 -8.37 -3.87 -17.59
C HIS A 80 -8.73 -3.74 -16.09
N PHE A 81 -7.71 -3.89 -15.24
CA PHE A 81 -7.83 -3.99 -13.82
C PHE A 81 -6.50 -3.64 -13.10
N PRO A 82 -6.33 -2.39 -12.65
CA PRO A 82 -5.02 -1.86 -12.24
C PRO A 82 -4.57 -2.33 -10.84
N ALA A 83 -4.86 -3.57 -10.44
CA ALA A 83 -4.49 -4.13 -9.15
C ALA A 83 -2.97 -4.10 -8.90
N GLY A 84 -2.17 -4.19 -9.97
CA GLY A 84 -0.71 -4.03 -9.91
C GLY A 84 -0.24 -2.66 -9.40
N SER A 85 -1.08 -1.61 -9.48
CA SER A 85 -0.73 -0.25 -9.03
C SER A 85 -0.92 -0.02 -7.52
N ILE A 86 -1.45 -1.00 -6.79
CA ILE A 86 -1.89 -0.84 -5.38
C ILE A 86 -0.90 -1.45 -4.39
N ILE A 87 0.05 -2.24 -4.89
CA ILE A 87 1.12 -2.80 -4.06
C ILE A 87 2.12 -1.69 -3.75
N ALA A 88 2.20 -1.30 -2.48
CA ALA A 88 3.25 -0.43 -2.00
C ALA A 88 4.62 -1.10 -2.26
N PRO A 89 5.67 -0.31 -2.59
CA PRO A 89 7.01 -0.86 -2.70
C PRO A 89 7.39 -1.60 -1.40
N PRO A 90 8.13 -2.72 -1.49
CA PRO A 90 8.52 -3.48 -0.31
C PRO A 90 9.25 -2.56 0.67
N GLU A 91 8.91 -2.67 1.96
CA GLU A 91 9.59 -1.90 2.99
C GLU A 91 11.09 -2.27 2.95
N PRO A 92 12.01 -1.29 2.89
CA PRO A 92 13.44 -1.58 2.90
C PRO A 92 13.77 -2.45 4.10
N LEU A 93 14.48 -3.56 3.87
CA LEU A 93 14.89 -4.47 4.92
C LEU A 93 15.65 -3.67 5.99
N ARG A 94 15.01 -3.40 7.13
CA ARG A 94 15.68 -2.83 8.29
C ARG A 94 16.61 -3.91 8.83
N MET A 95 17.86 -3.85 8.42
CA MET A 95 18.91 -4.65 9.04
C MET A 95 18.90 -4.32 10.54
N PRO A 96 18.82 -5.32 11.43
CA PRO A 96 19.03 -5.08 12.84
C PRO A 96 20.40 -4.41 12.98
N VAL A 97 20.41 -3.18 13.46
CA VAL A 97 21.64 -2.60 13.99
C VAL A 97 22.00 -3.51 15.15
N GLU A 98 23.02 -4.33 14.95
CA GLU A 98 23.60 -5.17 15.98
C GLU A 98 24.01 -4.22 17.11
N ALA A 99 23.15 -4.12 18.13
CA ALA A 99 23.40 -3.30 19.29
C ALA A 99 24.68 -3.85 19.90
N GLY A 100 25.75 -3.06 19.77
CA GLY A 100 27.10 -3.44 20.14
C GLY A 100 27.10 -4.23 21.43
N SER A 101 27.69 -5.42 21.35
CA SER A 101 28.09 -6.26 22.45
C SER A 101 28.84 -5.42 23.49
N ALA A 102 28.11 -4.93 24.50
CA ALA A 102 28.73 -4.32 25.67
C ALA A 102 29.58 -5.40 26.35
N PRO A 103 30.86 -5.13 26.66
CA PRO A 103 31.72 -6.15 27.26
C PRO A 103 31.19 -6.45 28.66
N SER A 104 30.78 -7.69 28.87
CA SER A 104 30.41 -8.25 30.17
C SER A 104 31.56 -8.02 31.15
N ARG A 105 31.40 -7.06 32.06
CA ARG A 105 32.33 -6.90 33.19
C ARG A 105 32.12 -8.09 34.11
N HIS A 106 33.00 -9.06 33.92
CA HIS A 106 33.20 -10.20 34.81
C HIS A 106 33.43 -9.66 36.24
N ARG A 107 32.41 -9.76 37.09
CA ARG A 107 32.55 -9.58 38.53
C ARG A 107 33.07 -10.90 39.08
N ALA A 108 34.36 -10.95 39.37
CA ALA A 108 34.97 -12.00 40.17
C ALA A 108 34.73 -11.70 41.67
N PRO A 109 34.74 -12.72 42.55
CA PRO A 109 34.10 -12.72 43.87
C PRO A 109 34.71 -11.75 44.89
#